data_AF-A0A1H8JAM7-F1
#
_entry.id   AF-A0A1H8JAM7-F1
#
_cell.length_a   1.000
_cell.length_b   1.000
_cell.length_c   1.000
_cell.angle_alpha   90.00
_cell.angle_beta   90.00
_cell.angle_gamma   90.00
#
_symmetry.space_group_name_H-M   'P 1'
#
loop_
_entity.id
_entity.type
_entity.pdbx_description
1 polymer ?
#
loop_
_entity_poly.entity_id
_entity_poly.type
_entity_poly.pdbx_seq_one_letter_code
_entity_poly.pdbx_strand_id
1 'polypeptide(L)'
;MAGAAGWGLEANVSEPSYAVVEPTSTDLNVDAVVLSCEQGPSRRGLQLRLYLTGDGPLAPKAAAAALKDEPRVELVVDGVSQPADLLFADDFVVVADTADGTMPLLSDALLDKLQAGRRLELRFDLVQQPSGQAPSFDASTVVDLQAGSGGRAVAAVRHCADQPTQHLAETPRGR
;
A
#
# COMPACT_ATOMS: atom_id res chain seq x y z
N MET A 1 1.27 6.11 23.71
CA MET A 1 2.65 5.62 23.56
C MET A 1 3.16 6.23 22.27
N ALA A 2 4.25 7.02 22.33
CA ALA A 2 4.84 7.63 21.16
C ALA A 2 6.00 6.74 20.69
N GLY A 3 5.93 6.23 19.47
CA GLY A 3 6.97 5.41 18.86
C GLY A 3 6.35 4.43 17.86
N ALA A 4 6.48 4.61 16.56
CA ALA A 4 7.70 5.02 15.86
C ALA A 4 7.50 6.27 14.99
N ALA A 5 8.43 7.22 15.09
CA ALA A 5 8.58 8.32 14.14
C ALA A 5 9.20 7.78 12.84
N GLY A 6 8.44 6.97 12.09
CA GLY A 6 8.81 6.42 10.80
C GLY A 6 8.69 4.91 10.65
N TRP A 7 9.23 4.39 9.56
CA TRP A 7 9.05 2.99 9.16
C TRP A 7 9.65 2.02 10.17
N GLY A 8 8.79 1.14 10.69
CA GLY A 8 9.11 -0.03 11.49
C GLY A 8 9.07 -1.30 10.65
N LEU A 9 10.02 -2.20 10.88
CA LEU A 9 10.04 -3.53 10.27
C LEU A 9 9.38 -4.55 11.19
N GLU A 10 8.94 -5.66 10.60
CA GLU A 10 8.62 -6.88 11.36
C GLU A 10 9.73 -7.20 12.38
N ALA A 11 9.32 -7.38 13.63
CA ALA A 11 10.26 -7.51 14.74
C ALA A 11 10.79 -8.94 14.89
N ASN A 12 12.06 -9.07 15.26
CA ASN A 12 12.72 -10.34 15.61
C ASN A 12 12.78 -11.37 14.48
N VAL A 13 12.79 -10.93 13.22
CA VAL A 13 12.97 -11.79 12.04
C VAL A 13 14.18 -11.32 11.22
N SER A 14 14.85 -12.25 10.54
CA SER A 14 15.97 -11.95 9.65
C SER A 14 15.52 -11.43 8.28
N GLU A 15 14.34 -11.87 7.84
CA GLU A 15 13.75 -11.57 6.54
C GLU A 15 12.34 -11.02 6.76
N PRO A 16 12.20 -9.70 6.96
CA PRO A 16 10.91 -9.10 7.26
C PRO A 16 9.97 -9.22 6.06
N SER A 17 8.77 -9.71 6.31
CA SER A 17 7.70 -9.82 5.33
C SER A 17 6.87 -8.54 5.22
N TYR A 18 6.97 -7.63 6.19
CA TYR A 18 6.28 -6.35 6.14
C TYR A 18 7.03 -5.21 6.82
N ALA A 19 6.64 -3.99 6.45
CA ALA A 19 7.02 -2.74 7.09
C ALA A 19 5.78 -1.88 7.33
N VAL A 20 5.75 -1.13 8.43
CA VAL A 20 4.61 -0.31 8.85
C VAL A 20 5.06 1.12 9.18
N VAL A 21 4.21 2.09 8.86
CA VAL A 21 4.41 3.50 9.22
C VAL A 21 3.07 4.18 9.48
N GLU A 22 3.03 5.07 10.48
CA GLU A 22 1.89 5.96 10.68
C GLU A 22 1.97 7.13 9.68
N PRO A 23 0.85 7.58 9.09
CA PRO A 23 0.84 8.79 8.28
C PRO A 23 1.37 10.00 9.06
N THR A 24 2.15 10.86 8.40
CA THR A 24 2.54 12.15 8.98
C THR A 24 1.40 13.17 8.95
N SER A 25 0.44 12.97 8.04
CA SER A 25 -0.82 13.71 7.94
C SER A 25 -1.83 12.86 7.20
N THR A 26 -3.10 12.89 7.59
CA THR A 26 -4.19 12.28 6.83
C THR A 26 -5.50 12.99 7.14
N ASP A 27 -6.33 13.15 6.12
CA ASP A 27 -7.72 13.64 6.24
C ASP A 27 -8.72 12.47 6.23
N LEU A 28 -8.22 11.23 6.29
CA LEU A 28 -8.98 9.98 6.22
C LEU A 28 -8.83 9.18 7.50
N ASN A 29 -9.65 8.14 7.65
CA ASN A 29 -9.58 7.17 8.72
C ASN A 29 -8.42 6.17 8.53
N VAL A 30 -7.23 6.62 8.12
CA VAL A 30 -6.04 5.76 7.96
C VAL A 30 -5.20 5.79 9.23
N ASP A 31 -5.04 4.64 9.87
CA ASP A 31 -4.19 4.46 11.05
C ASP A 31 -2.73 4.22 10.67
N ALA A 32 -2.54 3.30 9.71
CA ALA A 32 -1.22 2.81 9.35
C ALA A 32 -1.15 2.46 7.87
N VAL A 33 0.01 2.73 7.29
CA VAL A 33 0.39 2.29 5.95
C VAL A 33 1.36 1.14 6.08
N VAL A 34 1.02 0.02 5.46
CA VAL A 34 1.79 -1.23 5.51
C VAL A 34 2.24 -1.60 4.12
N LEU A 35 3.54 -1.83 3.97
CA LEU A 35 4.12 -2.48 2.80
C LEU A 35 4.28 -3.97 3.13
N SER A 36 3.54 -4.83 2.44
CA SER A 36 3.45 -6.27 2.74
C SER A 36 3.94 -7.10 1.57
N CYS A 37 4.79 -8.09 1.83
CA CYS A 37 5.20 -9.10 0.86
C CYS A 37 4.16 -10.22 0.81
N GLU A 38 3.60 -10.46 -0.36
CA GLU A 38 2.50 -11.40 -0.57
C GLU A 38 2.82 -12.41 -1.66
N GLN A 39 2.29 -13.61 -1.52
CA GLN A 39 2.39 -14.65 -2.55
C GLN A 39 1.26 -14.48 -3.57
N GLY A 40 1.62 -14.01 -4.77
CA GLY A 40 0.75 -14.04 -5.94
C GLY A 40 0.74 -15.43 -6.62
N PRO A 41 -0.10 -15.61 -7.66
CA PRO A 41 -0.20 -16.85 -8.42
C PRO A 41 1.12 -17.32 -9.03
N SER A 42 1.95 -16.39 -9.50
CA SER A 42 3.17 -16.69 -10.25
C SER A 42 4.43 -16.30 -9.48
N ARG A 43 4.35 -15.22 -8.68
CA ARG A 43 5.49 -14.67 -7.95
C ARG A 43 5.09 -14.08 -6.60
N ARG A 44 6.07 -13.88 -5.74
CA ARG A 44 5.91 -12.95 -4.61
C ARG A 44 6.00 -11.51 -5.11
N GLY A 45 5.29 -10.61 -4.43
CA GLY A 45 5.29 -9.19 -4.75
C GLY A 45 4.84 -8.36 -3.55
N LEU A 46 4.97 -7.05 -3.66
CA LEU A 46 4.65 -6.15 -2.55
C LEU A 46 3.28 -5.50 -2.77
N GLN A 47 2.50 -5.39 -1.70
CA GLN A 47 1.25 -4.64 -1.63
C GLN A 47 1.38 -3.44 -0.71
N LEU A 48 0.77 -2.31 -1.10
CA LEU A 48 0.54 -1.20 -0.19
C LEU A 48 -0.86 -1.34 0.41
N ARG A 49 -0.93 -1.45 1.74
CA ARG A 49 -2.17 -1.63 2.50
C ARG A 49 -2.39 -0.44 3.43
N LEU A 50 -3.61 0.08 3.45
CA LEU A 50 -4.06 1.16 4.32
C LEU A 50 -4.95 0.54 5.39
N TYR A 51 -4.44 0.43 6.61
CA TYR A 51 -5.22 -0.02 7.77
C TYR A 51 -6.00 1.16 8.34
N LEU A 52 -7.24 0.90 8.74
CA LEU A 52 -8.21 1.96 9.03
C LEU A 52 -8.52 2.09 10.53
N THR A 53 -8.71 3.32 11.00
CA THR A 53 -9.22 3.64 12.35
C THR A 53 -10.75 3.75 12.34
N GLY A 54 -11.45 2.60 12.29
CA GLY A 54 -12.91 2.57 12.41
C GLY A 54 -13.65 3.08 11.17
N ASP A 55 -14.81 3.72 11.38
CA ASP A 55 -15.70 4.16 10.30
C ASP A 55 -15.13 5.34 9.50
N GLY A 56 -15.36 5.35 8.19
CA GLY A 56 -14.94 6.42 7.29
C GLY A 56 -15.12 6.05 5.83
N PRO A 57 -14.82 6.94 4.87
CA PRO A 57 -15.10 6.72 3.44
C PRO A 57 -14.32 5.54 2.86
N LEU A 58 -13.21 5.13 3.49
CA LEU A 58 -12.45 3.96 3.09
C LEU A 58 -12.96 2.63 3.70
N ALA A 59 -13.89 2.67 4.67
CA ALA A 59 -14.38 1.47 5.31
C ALA A 59 -15.34 0.69 4.37
N PRO A 60 -15.21 -0.65 4.23
CA PRO A 60 -15.99 -1.42 3.27
C PRO A 60 -17.51 -1.37 3.50
N LYS A 61 -17.97 -1.15 4.74
CA LYS A 61 -19.40 -0.94 5.04
C LYS A 61 -19.90 0.47 4.70
N ALA A 62 -19.03 1.48 4.75
CA ALA A 62 -19.35 2.86 4.35
C ALA A 62 -19.22 3.07 2.84
N ALA A 63 -18.36 2.29 2.19
CA ALA A 63 -18.08 2.33 0.76
C ALA A 63 -19.32 2.13 -0.13
N ALA A 64 -20.28 1.30 0.32
CA ALA A 64 -21.49 1.00 -0.47
C ALA A 64 -22.48 2.17 -0.60
N ALA A 65 -22.37 3.22 0.23
CA ALA A 65 -23.32 4.34 0.22
C ALA A 65 -22.69 5.73 -0.02
N ALA A 66 -21.37 5.87 0.16
CA ALA A 66 -20.70 7.18 0.13
C ALA A 66 -19.70 7.37 -1.03
N LEU A 67 -19.22 6.29 -1.66
CA LEU A 67 -18.28 6.41 -2.79
C LEU A 67 -19.01 6.72 -4.08
N LYS A 68 -18.36 7.50 -4.94
CA LYS A 68 -18.79 7.65 -6.34
C LYS A 68 -18.51 6.36 -7.13
N ASP A 69 -19.12 6.23 -8.31
CA ASP A 69 -19.07 5.02 -9.15
C ASP A 69 -17.63 4.53 -9.48
N GLU A 70 -16.68 5.46 -9.60
CA GLU A 70 -15.27 5.18 -9.88
C GLU A 70 -14.36 5.95 -8.90
N PRO A 71 -14.11 5.44 -7.68
CA PRO A 71 -13.15 6.06 -6.78
C PRO A 71 -11.74 5.96 -7.37
N ARG A 72 -10.95 7.02 -7.24
CA ARG A 72 -9.59 7.09 -7.81
C ARG A 72 -8.56 7.38 -6.73
N VAL A 73 -7.36 6.86 -6.91
CA VAL A 73 -6.20 7.22 -6.11
C VAL A 73 -5.01 7.52 -7.02
N GLU A 74 -4.27 8.57 -6.68
CA GLU A 74 -2.96 8.85 -7.24
C GLU A 74 -1.88 8.64 -6.19
N LEU A 75 -0.82 7.96 -6.60
CA LEU A 75 0.43 7.86 -5.86
C LEU A 75 1.35 8.99 -6.29
N VAL A 76 1.65 9.90 -5.38
CA VAL A 76 2.55 11.02 -5.62
C VAL A 76 3.82 10.83 -4.80
N VAL A 77 4.91 10.46 -5.47
CA VAL A 77 6.23 10.35 -4.83
C VAL A 77 7.09 11.54 -5.25
N ASP A 78 7.51 12.36 -4.29
CA ASP A 78 8.31 13.57 -4.52
C ASP A 78 7.75 14.49 -5.63
N GLY A 79 6.41 14.56 -5.72
CA GLY A 79 5.69 15.39 -6.69
C GLY A 79 5.44 14.72 -8.05
N VAL A 80 5.97 13.52 -8.29
CA VAL A 80 5.68 12.74 -9.49
C VAL A 80 4.45 11.88 -9.24
N SER A 81 3.37 12.19 -9.96
CA SER A 81 2.09 11.48 -9.85
C SER A 81 1.99 10.29 -10.82
N GLN A 82 1.34 9.22 -10.37
CA GLN A 82 0.88 8.12 -11.19
C GLN A 82 -0.46 7.58 -10.66
N PRO A 83 -1.38 7.16 -11.55
CA PRO A 83 -2.64 6.55 -11.12
C PRO A 83 -2.40 5.19 -10.46
N ALA A 84 -3.30 4.82 -9.55
CA ALA A 84 -3.38 3.50 -8.95
C ALA A 84 -4.82 3.06 -8.74
N ASP A 85 -4.99 1.75 -8.61
CA ASP A 85 -6.23 1.11 -8.24
C ASP A 85 -6.41 1.14 -6.72
N LEU A 86 -7.67 1.31 -6.30
CA LEU A 86 -8.10 1.25 -4.92
C LEU A 86 -9.00 0.02 -4.73
N LEU A 87 -8.52 -0.98 -4.00
CA LEU A 87 -9.25 -2.24 -3.79
C LEU A 87 -9.60 -2.41 -2.32
N PHE A 88 -10.88 -2.56 -2.03
CA PHE A 88 -11.39 -2.66 -0.66
C PHE A 88 -11.35 -4.11 -0.18
N ALA A 89 -10.64 -4.35 0.92
CA ALA A 89 -10.73 -5.58 1.71
C ALA A 89 -11.50 -5.30 3.02
N ASP A 90 -11.70 -6.34 3.84
CA ASP A 90 -12.53 -6.23 5.06
C ASP A 90 -11.95 -5.24 6.08
N ASP A 91 -10.65 -5.31 6.37
CA ASP A 91 -10.01 -4.52 7.43
C ASP A 91 -9.00 -3.47 6.91
N PHE A 92 -8.75 -3.46 5.60
CA PHE A 92 -7.79 -2.57 4.97
C PHE A 92 -8.17 -2.28 3.51
N VAL A 93 -7.55 -1.25 2.95
CA VAL A 93 -7.64 -0.93 1.52
C VAL A 93 -6.29 -1.17 0.86
N VAL A 94 -6.28 -1.84 -0.28
CA VAL A 94 -5.07 -2.04 -1.09
C VAL A 94 -4.96 -0.93 -2.13
N VAL A 95 -3.77 -0.34 -2.23
CA VAL A 95 -3.39 0.56 -3.32
C VAL A 95 -2.38 -0.15 -4.21
N ALA A 96 -2.63 -0.18 -5.52
CA ALA A 96 -1.80 -0.92 -6.47
C ALA A 96 -1.67 -0.21 -7.82
N ASP A 97 -0.48 -0.28 -8.44
CA ASP A 97 -0.26 0.19 -9.83
C ASP A 97 0.02 -0.97 -10.80
N THR A 98 0.01 -2.22 -10.32
CA THR A 98 0.14 -3.42 -11.14
C THR A 98 -0.55 -4.64 -10.48
N ALA A 99 -0.44 -5.82 -11.10
CA ALA A 99 -0.98 -7.06 -10.57
C ALA A 99 -0.19 -8.30 -11.04
N ASP A 100 -0.24 -9.39 -10.27
CA ASP A 100 0.09 -10.76 -10.70
C ASP A 100 -1.21 -11.58 -10.71
N GLY A 101 -1.76 -11.82 -11.91
CA GLY A 101 -3.10 -12.38 -12.06
C GLY A 101 -4.15 -11.49 -11.40
N THR A 102 -4.87 -12.03 -10.41
CA THR A 102 -5.88 -11.28 -9.63
C THR A 102 -5.29 -10.62 -8.38
N MET A 103 -4.00 -10.83 -8.07
CA MET A 103 -3.37 -10.25 -6.90
C MET A 103 -2.89 -8.83 -7.23
N PRO A 104 -3.46 -7.77 -6.63
CA PRO A 104 -2.97 -6.40 -6.82
C PRO A 104 -1.58 -6.26 -6.19
N LEU A 105 -0.67 -5.54 -6.83
CA LEU A 105 0.74 -5.38 -6.42
C LEU A 105 1.27 -3.98 -6.75
N LEU A 106 2.44 -3.66 -6.22
CA LEU A 106 3.25 -2.51 -6.64
C LEU A 106 4.26 -2.91 -7.72
N SER A 107 4.42 -2.05 -8.71
CA SER A 107 5.43 -2.22 -9.76
C SER A 107 6.84 -1.98 -9.22
N ASP A 108 7.85 -2.62 -9.82
CA ASP A 108 9.25 -2.44 -9.41
C ASP A 108 9.69 -0.98 -9.55
N ALA A 109 9.17 -0.26 -10.55
CA ALA A 109 9.44 1.16 -10.77
C ALA A 109 8.88 2.04 -9.65
N LEU A 110 7.69 1.72 -9.14
CA LEU A 110 7.13 2.41 -7.97
C LEU A 110 7.91 2.06 -6.71
N LEU A 111 8.27 0.79 -6.52
CA LEU A 111 9.08 0.36 -5.38
C LEU A 111 10.44 1.06 -5.33
N ASP A 112 11.08 1.27 -6.48
CA ASP A 112 12.31 2.07 -6.58
C ASP A 112 12.10 3.52 -6.08
N LYS A 113 10.98 4.14 -6.48
CA LYS A 113 10.61 5.48 -6.02
C LYS A 113 10.30 5.51 -4.52
N LEU A 114 9.58 4.53 -3.99
CA LEU A 114 9.28 4.45 -2.55
C LEU A 114 10.54 4.26 -1.72
N GLN A 115 11.50 3.48 -2.23
CA GLN A 115 12.77 3.23 -1.55
C GLN A 115 13.68 4.47 -1.53
N ALA A 116 13.76 5.21 -2.63
CA ALA A 116 14.67 6.36 -2.77
C ALA A 116 14.03 7.72 -2.46
N GLY A 117 12.72 7.81 -2.56
CA GLY A 117 11.96 9.06 -2.44
C GLY A 117 11.82 9.53 -1.01
N ARG A 118 11.40 10.78 -0.80
CA ARG A 118 11.30 11.39 0.54
C ARG A 118 9.89 11.43 1.06
N ARG A 119 8.94 11.70 0.18
CA ARG A 119 7.53 11.88 0.53
C ARG A 119 6.67 11.05 -0.39
N LEU A 120 5.79 10.25 0.20
CA LEU A 120 4.65 9.65 -0.47
C LEU A 120 3.40 10.41 -0.06
N GLU A 121 2.60 10.81 -1.04
CA GLU A 121 1.27 11.37 -0.85
C GLU A 121 0.29 10.57 -1.69
N LEU A 122 -0.68 9.97 -1.00
CA LEU A 122 -1.84 9.33 -1.61
C LEU A 122 -2.92 10.38 -1.73
N ARG A 123 -3.33 10.67 -2.97
CA ARG A 123 -4.42 11.62 -3.24
C ARG A 123 -5.63 10.85 -3.68
N PHE A 124 -6.73 11.04 -2.98
CA PHE A 124 -7.95 10.29 -3.23
C PHE A 124 -9.02 11.21 -3.80
N ASP A 125 -9.84 10.64 -4.65
CA ASP A 125 -11.01 11.26 -5.22
C ASP A 125 -12.15 10.25 -5.05
N LEU A 126 -12.80 10.31 -3.88
CA LEU A 126 -13.68 9.27 -3.33
C LEU A 126 -15.16 9.62 -3.44
N VAL A 127 -15.53 10.87 -3.17
CA VAL A 127 -16.91 11.31 -3.07
C VAL A 127 -17.36 12.04 -4.34
N GLN A 128 -18.65 11.91 -4.67
CA GLN A 128 -19.20 12.61 -5.81
C GLN A 128 -19.25 14.11 -5.51
N GLN A 129 -18.51 14.91 -6.28
CA GLN A 129 -18.56 16.35 -6.14
C GLN A 129 -19.92 16.91 -6.62
N PRO A 130 -20.41 17.99 -6.01
CA PRO A 130 -21.58 18.72 -6.52
C PRO A 130 -21.39 19.12 -7.99
N SER A 131 -22.46 19.06 -8.78
CA SER A 131 -22.43 19.39 -10.20
C SER A 131 -21.91 20.81 -10.44
N GLY A 132 -20.90 20.95 -11.32
CA GLY A 132 -20.32 22.25 -11.70
C GLY A 132 -18.98 22.59 -11.02
N GLN A 133 -18.45 21.69 -10.18
CA GLN A 133 -17.11 21.80 -9.60
C GLN A 133 -16.10 21.01 -10.45
N ALA A 134 -14.87 21.52 -10.57
CA ALA A 134 -13.81 20.83 -11.30
C ALA A 134 -13.34 19.62 -10.48
N PRO A 135 -13.08 18.45 -11.11
CA PRO A 135 -12.58 17.27 -10.40
C PRO A 135 -11.34 17.63 -9.60
N SER A 136 -11.38 17.39 -8.30
CA SER A 136 -10.25 17.59 -7.40
C SER A 136 -10.16 16.42 -6.45
N PHE A 137 -8.93 16.03 -6.12
CA PHE A 137 -8.69 15.14 -5.00
C PHE A 137 -9.32 15.74 -3.75
N ASP A 138 -10.19 14.96 -3.11
CA ASP A 138 -11.00 15.38 -1.97
C ASP A 138 -10.38 14.99 -0.63
N ALA A 139 -9.40 14.08 -0.63
CA ALA A 139 -8.70 13.66 0.55
C ALA A 139 -7.23 13.28 0.28
N SER A 140 -6.42 13.33 1.33
CA SER A 140 -5.00 13.01 1.24
C SER A 140 -4.50 12.18 2.42
N THR A 141 -3.48 11.35 2.16
CA THR A 141 -2.68 10.67 3.20
C THR A 141 -1.22 10.80 2.85
N VAL A 142 -0.42 11.30 3.79
CA VAL A 142 0.99 11.64 3.60
C VAL A 142 1.85 10.78 4.49
N VAL A 143 2.92 10.23 3.91
CA VAL A 143 3.92 9.41 4.59
C VAL A 143 5.31 10.00 4.33
N ASP A 144 6.12 10.09 5.37
CA ASP A 144 7.55 10.33 5.24
C ASP A 144 8.25 8.99 4.94
N LEU A 145 8.80 8.88 3.74
CA LEU A 145 9.47 7.67 3.25
C LEU A 145 10.85 7.45 3.87
N GLN A 146 11.42 8.47 4.52
CA GLN A 146 12.76 8.43 5.10
C GLN A 146 12.77 8.49 6.63
N ALA A 147 11.61 8.67 7.26
CA ALA A 147 11.46 8.58 8.70
C ALA A 147 11.81 7.15 9.22
N GLY A 148 12.47 7.09 10.37
CA GLY A 148 12.85 5.82 11.02
C GLY A 148 13.83 5.01 10.17
N SER A 149 13.46 3.77 9.85
CA SER A 149 14.27 2.92 8.94
C SER A 149 14.12 3.31 7.47
N GLY A 150 13.09 4.10 7.14
CA GLY A 150 12.88 4.73 5.84
C GLY A 150 13.02 3.79 4.65
N GLY A 151 13.74 4.24 3.61
CA GLY A 151 14.02 3.44 2.41
C GLY A 151 14.68 2.09 2.69
N ARG A 152 15.41 1.91 3.80
CA ARG A 152 15.96 0.59 4.16
C ARG A 152 14.85 -0.40 4.53
N ALA A 153 13.76 0.06 5.12
CA ALA A 153 12.63 -0.81 5.41
C ALA A 153 11.98 -1.32 4.11
N VAL A 154 11.78 -0.41 3.14
CA VAL A 154 11.28 -0.77 1.80
C VAL A 154 12.21 -1.79 1.12
N ALA A 155 13.52 -1.55 1.16
CA ALA A 155 14.51 -2.47 0.61
C ALA A 155 14.49 -3.85 1.29
N ALA A 156 14.35 -3.89 2.62
CA ALA A 156 14.31 -5.14 3.38
C ALA A 156 13.08 -5.98 3.03
N VAL A 157 11.90 -5.36 2.91
CA VAL A 157 10.67 -6.06 2.50
C VAL A 157 10.73 -6.48 1.03
N ARG A 158 11.35 -5.70 0.14
CA ARG A 158 11.57 -6.10 -1.27
C ARG A 158 12.33 -7.41 -1.38
N HIS A 159 13.30 -7.64 -0.50
CA HIS A 159 14.07 -8.88 -0.51
C HIS A 159 13.20 -10.15 -0.37
N CYS A 160 12.05 -10.06 0.33
CA CYS A 160 11.10 -11.15 0.42
C CYS A 160 10.50 -11.57 -0.95
N ALA A 161 10.34 -10.60 -1.87
CA ALA A 161 9.83 -10.87 -3.22
C ALA A 161 10.90 -11.42 -4.18
N ASP A 162 12.18 -11.12 -3.92
CA ASP A 162 13.30 -11.62 -4.71
C ASP A 162 13.67 -13.08 -4.38
N GLN A 163 13.17 -13.60 -3.26
CA GLN A 163 13.44 -14.98 -2.90
C GLN A 163 12.77 -15.95 -3.88
N PRO A 164 13.48 -17.01 -4.31
CA PRO A 164 12.87 -18.05 -5.11
C PRO A 164 11.64 -18.58 -4.39
N THR A 165 10.48 -18.56 -5.05
CA THR A 165 9.36 -19.39 -4.65
C THR A 165 9.91 -20.81 -4.62
N GLN A 166 10.06 -21.38 -3.42
CA GLN A 166 10.34 -22.80 -3.31
C GLN A 166 9.10 -23.51 -3.85
N HIS A 167 9.07 -23.71 -5.18
CA HIS A 167 8.32 -24.79 -5.76
C HIS A 167 8.89 -26.03 -5.08
N LEU A 168 8.16 -26.53 -4.08
CA LEU A 168 8.21 -27.91 -3.70
C LEU A 168 8.00 -28.67 -5.00
N ALA A 169 9.10 -29.09 -5.61
CA ALA A 169 9.09 -30.16 -6.58
C ALA A 169 8.46 -31.33 -5.83
N GLU A 170 7.18 -31.60 -6.10
CA GLU A 170 6.58 -32.88 -5.79
C GLU A 170 7.48 -33.94 -6.42
N THR A 171 8.33 -34.53 -5.59
CA THR A 171 9.09 -35.70 -5.99
C THR A 171 8.06 -36.82 -6.06
N PRO A 172 7.77 -37.42 -7.22
CA PRO A 172 6.91 -38.59 -7.23
C PRO A 172 7.68 -39.69 -6.52
N ARG A 173 7.31 -39.98 -5.27
CA ARG A 173 7.65 -41.26 -4.65
C ARG A 173 6.71 -42.31 -5.24
N GLY A 174 7.06 -42.80 -6.43
CA GLY A 174 6.38 -43.89 -7.11
C GLY A 174 7.32 -45.08 -7.25
N ARG A 175 6.93 -46.18 -6.59
CA ARG A 175 7.56 -47.50 -6.48
C ARG A 175 8.18 -48.10 -7.74
#